data_AF-E2B3F2-F1
#
_entry.id   AF-E2B3F2-F1
#
_cell.length_a   1.000
_cell.length_b   1.000
_cell.length_c   1.000
_cell.angle_alpha   90.00
_cell.angle_beta   90.00
_cell.angle_gamma   90.00
#
_symmetry.space_group_name_H-M   'P 1'
#
loop_
_entity.id
_entity.type
_entity.pdbx_description
1 polymer ?
#
loop_
_entity_poly.entity_id
_entity_poly.type
_entity_poly.pdbx_seq_one_letter_code
_entity_poly.pdbx_strand_id
1 'polypeptide(L)'
;MDEIWFHVSNKIESLQFQASVAIQEGQQWCMLWLAQFRQFIQQLCNEEHTQHAKDIALRVATSIQSNWQDIQIQFHNTQWYTIDFYRQLGVMCASKVSKRDVMFCITGIAVGTVVGYYVGINMSLSCNGHMHIKTITCYRYDGLESVIIMDDVEVPTAVKPNELLIQVHATSVNVVDTKICYGYSRIYRRLLNSGRQKGLPVTLGRDCAGIVVGVGRDIINFNVEDEVFLAVPSWAPGTMAEYIIIPEMQVAKRPKSCSFISCASLPYNGCLAWDALVNRSVIKEGNAKGKLVFIYGGCSPIGCILTQLIKLWGGYVITTCKKKAVPVMETIGADDVIITDEDDIEKRLQLYKRFDAIFYTDNNQPFEEHILKKYLKPNGSYVSTVPEQLTSDSLGFICESIFAGCVRIKLLVQYMFGFNMHQWKEGAKLNVEYLRILSNLVNTGHLQPVVGSVYTLHGFERALRHVLDSNSVGSTIITFK
;
A
#
# COMPACT_ATOMS: atom_id res chain seq x y z
N MET A 1 21.83 -14.02 58.86
CA MET A 1 22.22 -14.56 57.54
C MET A 1 21.58 -15.93 57.28
N ASP A 2 21.27 -16.70 58.33
CA ASP A 2 20.74 -18.07 58.18
C ASP A 2 19.29 -18.13 57.65
N GLU A 3 18.46 -17.13 57.96
CA GLU A 3 17.09 -17.02 57.41
C GLU A 3 17.06 -16.82 55.89
N ILE A 4 17.99 -16.02 55.35
CA ILE A 4 18.08 -15.76 53.92
C ILE A 4 18.56 -17.01 53.19
N TRP A 5 19.53 -17.72 53.76
CA TRP A 5 20.05 -18.97 53.19
C TRP A 5 18.99 -20.07 53.20
N PHE A 6 18.20 -20.17 54.27
CA PHE A 6 17.08 -21.10 54.38
C PHE A 6 15.98 -20.80 53.34
N HIS A 7 15.63 -19.53 53.12
CA HIS A 7 14.66 -19.14 52.08
C HIS A 7 15.17 -19.35 50.65
N VAL A 8 16.47 -19.19 50.40
CA VAL A 8 17.08 -19.45 49.10
C VAL A 8 17.14 -20.96 48.82
N SER A 9 17.50 -21.79 49.80
CA SER A 9 17.50 -23.25 49.66
C SER A 9 16.10 -23.78 49.34
N ASN A 10 15.08 -23.32 50.07
CA ASN A 10 13.68 -23.71 49.82
C ASN A 10 13.18 -23.27 48.42
N LYS A 11 13.63 -22.12 47.91
CA LYS A 11 13.29 -21.67 46.55
C LYS A 11 14.03 -22.45 45.46
N ILE A 12 15.25 -22.88 45.72
CA ILE A 12 16.01 -23.71 44.76
C ILE A 12 15.40 -25.11 44.69
N GLU A 13 15.01 -25.69 45.83
CA GLU A 13 14.31 -26.97 45.87
C GLU A 13 12.94 -26.91 45.19
N SER A 14 12.18 -25.82 45.37
CA SER A 14 10.91 -25.64 44.66
C SER A 14 11.09 -25.48 43.15
N LEU A 15 12.14 -24.77 42.71
CA LEU A 15 12.51 -24.64 41.29
C LEU A 15 13.00 -25.96 40.69
N GLN A 16 13.74 -26.77 41.44
CA GLN A 16 14.16 -28.10 41.01
C GLN A 16 12.97 -29.05 40.85
N PHE A 17 12.01 -28.98 41.78
CA PHE A 17 10.77 -29.75 41.69
C PHE A 17 9.91 -29.29 40.51
N GLN A 18 9.79 -27.99 40.26
CA GLN A 18 9.05 -27.46 39.10
C GLN A 18 9.73 -27.80 37.78
N ALA A 19 11.07 -27.76 37.73
CA ALA A 19 11.83 -28.12 36.54
C ALA A 19 11.69 -29.62 36.21
N SER A 20 11.73 -30.51 37.20
CA SER A 20 11.54 -31.95 36.97
C SER A 20 10.11 -32.26 36.52
N VAL A 21 9.10 -31.61 37.11
CA VAL A 21 7.70 -31.74 36.67
C VAL A 21 7.51 -31.21 35.24
N ALA A 22 8.08 -30.05 34.90
CA ALA A 22 8.00 -29.48 33.55
C ALA A 22 8.69 -30.36 32.49
N ILE A 23 9.81 -30.99 32.84
CA ILE A 23 10.48 -31.97 31.96
C ILE A 23 9.60 -33.20 31.75
N GLN A 24 8.92 -33.66 32.80
CA GLN A 24 8.04 -34.83 32.74
C GLN A 24 6.76 -34.56 31.93
N GLU A 25 6.15 -33.38 32.08
CA GLU A 25 5.03 -32.92 31.25
C GLU A 25 5.44 -32.72 29.79
N GLY A 26 6.61 -32.13 29.55
CA GLY A 26 7.17 -31.96 28.20
C GLY A 26 7.42 -33.30 27.49
N GLN A 27 7.87 -34.32 28.22
CA GLN A 27 8.04 -35.68 27.71
C GLN A 27 6.70 -36.32 27.32
N GLN A 28 5.65 -36.16 28.13
CA GLN A 28 4.31 -36.65 27.79
C GLN A 28 3.74 -35.95 26.55
N TRP A 29 3.94 -34.63 26.44
CA TRP A 29 3.52 -33.84 25.28
C TRP A 29 4.21 -34.29 23.99
N CYS A 30 5.53 -34.53 24.02
CA CYS A 30 6.26 -35.03 22.86
C CYS A 30 5.76 -36.41 22.41
N MET A 31 5.49 -37.31 23.35
CA MET A 31 4.96 -38.64 23.05
C MET A 31 3.55 -38.58 22.43
N LEU A 32 2.68 -37.70 22.92
CA LEU A 32 1.35 -37.46 22.35
C LEU A 32 1.42 -36.88 20.94
N TRP A 33 2.33 -35.92 20.73
CA TRP A 33 2.51 -35.29 19.43
C TRP A 33 3.06 -36.26 18.38
N LEU A 34 4.05 -37.09 18.76
CA LEU A 34 4.59 -38.16 17.91
C LEU A 34 3.52 -39.21 17.55
N ALA A 35 2.63 -39.55 18.48
CA ALA A 35 1.52 -40.47 18.21
C ALA A 35 0.49 -39.87 17.24
N GLN A 36 0.13 -38.59 17.42
CA GLN A 36 -0.78 -37.86 16.52
C GLN A 36 -0.17 -37.70 15.12
N PHE A 37 1.11 -37.38 15.03
CA PHE A 37 1.83 -37.27 13.76
C PHE A 37 1.84 -38.60 13.00
N ARG A 38 1.98 -39.73 13.70
CA ARG A 38 1.89 -41.07 13.12
C ARG A 38 0.50 -41.38 12.55
N GLN A 39 -0.56 -41.01 13.27
CA GLN A 39 -1.94 -41.16 12.77
C GLN A 39 -2.22 -40.25 11.57
N PHE A 40 -1.70 -39.01 11.58
CA PHE A 40 -1.82 -38.07 10.48
C PHE A 40 -1.13 -38.55 9.21
N ILE A 41 0.08 -39.12 9.32
CA ILE A 41 0.78 -39.76 8.21
C ILE A 41 -0.01 -40.97 7.67
N GLN A 42 -0.62 -41.77 8.55
CA GLN A 42 -1.47 -42.89 8.13
C GLN A 42 -2.75 -42.45 7.41
N GLN A 43 -3.35 -41.31 7.79
CA GLN A 43 -4.55 -40.76 7.14
C GLN A 43 -4.27 -40.11 5.78
N LEU A 44 -3.14 -39.41 5.62
CA LEU A 44 -2.77 -38.77 4.36
C LEU A 44 -2.37 -39.76 3.24
N CYS A 45 -2.03 -41.00 3.58
CA CYS A 45 -1.45 -41.97 2.64
C CYS A 45 -2.41 -43.11 2.23
N ASN A 46 -3.71 -42.83 2.14
CA ASN A 46 -4.72 -43.76 1.59
C ASN A 46 -4.96 -43.58 0.07
N GLU A 47 -4.16 -42.78 -0.62
CA GLU A 47 -4.16 -42.71 -2.10
C GLU A 47 -3.06 -43.60 -2.71
N GLU A 48 -3.43 -44.29 -3.79
CA GLU A 48 -2.87 -45.57 -4.26
C GLU A 48 -1.44 -45.51 -4.88
N HIS A 49 -0.67 -44.43 -4.71
CA HIS A 49 0.57 -44.22 -5.48
C HIS A 49 1.88 -43.89 -4.74
N THR A 50 2.00 -44.10 -3.43
CA THR A 50 3.25 -43.74 -2.70
C THR A 50 3.77 -44.81 -1.72
N GLN A 51 3.94 -46.05 -2.17
CA GLN A 51 4.56 -47.11 -1.36
C GLN A 51 6.03 -46.82 -0.98
N HIS A 52 6.79 -46.11 -1.83
CA HIS A 52 8.21 -45.85 -1.56
C HIS A 52 8.43 -44.74 -0.51
N ALA A 53 7.57 -43.72 -0.48
CA ALA A 53 7.60 -42.66 0.53
C ALA A 53 7.18 -43.19 1.92
N LYS A 54 6.24 -44.13 1.96
CA LYS A 54 5.80 -44.82 3.19
C LYS A 54 6.96 -45.50 3.90
N ASP A 55 7.81 -46.18 3.14
CA ASP A 55 8.93 -46.97 3.66
C ASP A 55 10.10 -46.12 4.19
N ILE A 56 10.28 -44.92 3.63
CA ILE A 56 11.29 -43.96 4.09
C ILE A 56 10.80 -43.23 5.35
N ALA A 57 9.54 -42.77 5.34
CA ALA A 57 8.94 -42.09 6.49
C ALA A 57 8.86 -43.00 7.73
N LEU A 58 8.52 -44.28 7.54
CA LEU A 58 8.45 -45.24 8.65
C LEU A 58 9.85 -45.51 9.24
N ARG A 59 10.88 -45.62 8.39
CA ARG A 59 12.27 -45.83 8.82
C ARG A 59 12.81 -44.64 9.62
N VAL A 60 12.54 -43.42 9.17
CA VAL A 60 12.95 -42.20 9.88
C VAL A 60 12.24 -42.12 11.24
N ALA A 61 10.93 -42.38 11.29
CA ALA A 61 10.18 -42.39 12.55
C ALA A 61 10.70 -43.43 13.55
N THR A 62 11.00 -44.66 13.08
CA THR A 62 11.57 -45.70 13.96
C THR A 62 12.98 -45.39 14.43
N SER A 63 13.81 -44.76 13.59
CA SER A 63 15.19 -44.39 13.96
C SER A 63 15.23 -43.24 14.96
N ILE A 64 14.29 -42.29 14.88
CA ILE A 64 14.15 -41.22 15.87
C ILE A 64 13.72 -41.81 17.22
N GLN A 65 12.83 -42.79 17.22
CA GLN A 65 12.34 -43.42 18.44
C GLN A 65 13.41 -44.28 19.13
N SER A 66 14.23 -45.04 18.38
CA SER A 66 15.34 -45.81 18.96
C SER A 66 16.41 -44.90 19.57
N ASN A 67 16.80 -43.85 18.85
CA ASN A 67 17.79 -42.88 19.35
C ASN A 67 17.28 -42.15 20.60
N TRP A 68 15.98 -41.87 20.68
CA TRP A 68 15.38 -41.24 21.86
C TRP A 68 15.41 -42.16 23.10
N GLN A 69 15.21 -43.46 22.91
CA GLN A 69 15.32 -44.45 23.99
C GLN A 69 16.76 -44.60 24.49
N ASP A 70 17.74 -44.61 23.58
CA ASP A 70 19.16 -44.67 23.93
C ASP A 70 19.62 -43.42 24.70
N ILE A 71 19.12 -42.24 24.32
CA ILE A 71 19.37 -40.99 25.02
C ILE A 71 18.73 -41.00 26.42
N GLN A 72 17.53 -41.54 26.59
CA GLN A 72 16.91 -41.67 27.92
C GLN A 72 17.72 -42.57 28.86
N ILE A 73 18.26 -43.69 28.35
CA ILE A 73 19.08 -44.61 29.15
C ILE A 73 20.42 -43.98 29.53
N GLN A 74 21.07 -43.26 28.61
CA GLN A 74 22.30 -42.52 28.92
C GLN A 74 22.06 -41.41 29.95
N PHE A 75 20.91 -40.73 29.88
CA PHE A 75 20.59 -39.63 30.79
C PHE A 75 20.23 -40.12 32.20
N HIS A 76 19.56 -41.27 32.34
CA HIS A 76 19.19 -41.84 33.64
C HIS A 76 20.36 -42.50 34.39
N ASN A 77 21.38 -42.99 33.67
CA ASN A 77 22.56 -43.64 34.28
C ASN A 77 23.70 -42.67 34.63
N THR A 78 23.67 -41.42 34.19
CA THR A 78 24.57 -40.38 34.70
C THR A 78 24.00 -39.79 35.99
N GLN A 79 24.39 -40.32 37.15
CA GLN A 79 24.22 -39.61 38.42
C GLN A 79 25.15 -38.41 38.44
N TRP A 80 24.64 -37.24 38.05
CA TRP A 80 25.32 -35.97 38.23
C TRP A 80 25.38 -35.66 39.74
N TYR A 81 26.51 -35.94 40.39
CA TYR A 81 26.82 -35.41 41.71
C TYR A 81 27.05 -33.89 41.58
N THR A 82 25.95 -33.13 41.60
CA THR A 82 25.90 -31.66 41.51
C THR A 82 26.83 -30.97 42.50
N ILE A 83 27.10 -31.59 43.65
CA ILE A 83 28.02 -31.07 44.67
C ILE A 83 29.47 -30.97 44.15
N ASP A 84 29.95 -31.92 43.34
CA ASP A 84 31.31 -31.87 42.78
C ASP A 84 31.43 -30.88 41.62
N PHE A 85 30.37 -30.72 40.82
CA PHE A 85 30.33 -29.70 39.76
C PHE A 85 30.41 -28.28 40.32
N TYR A 86 29.66 -27.98 41.39
CA TYR A 86 29.73 -26.68 42.06
C TYR A 86 31.05 -26.48 42.81
N ARG A 87 31.65 -27.55 43.36
CA ARG A 87 32.99 -27.49 43.97
C ARG A 87 34.08 -27.20 42.93
N GLN A 88 34.00 -27.79 41.74
CA GLN A 88 34.94 -27.53 40.64
C GLN A 88 34.77 -26.14 40.02
N LEU A 89 33.53 -25.61 39.91
CA LEU A 89 33.26 -24.22 39.52
C LEU A 89 33.82 -23.21 40.53
N GLY A 90 33.71 -23.52 41.84
CA GLY A 90 34.31 -22.70 42.91
C GLY A 90 35.83 -22.66 42.84
N VAL A 91 36.48 -23.77 42.50
CA VAL A 91 37.95 -23.86 42.33
C VAL A 91 38.40 -23.18 41.04
N MET A 92 37.64 -23.25 39.95
CA MET A 92 37.92 -22.50 38.71
C MET A 92 37.89 -20.98 38.93
N CYS A 93 36.94 -20.47 39.71
CA CYS A 93 36.86 -19.04 40.03
C CYS A 93 37.94 -18.55 41.01
N ALA A 94 38.56 -19.45 41.78
CA ALA A 94 39.61 -19.12 42.76
C ALA A 94 41.04 -19.18 42.19
N SER A 95 41.27 -19.85 41.06
CA SER A 95 42.58 -19.91 40.43
C SER A 95 42.84 -18.67 39.57
N LYS A 96 44.08 -18.14 39.64
CA LYS A 96 44.55 -16.95 38.92
C LYS A 96 44.68 -17.15 37.40
N VAL A 97 43.96 -18.10 36.81
CA VAL A 97 43.86 -18.28 35.36
C VAL A 97 42.78 -17.33 34.83
N SER A 98 43.25 -16.09 34.70
CA SER A 98 42.96 -15.13 33.65
C SER A 98 41.48 -14.86 33.32
N LYS A 99 40.90 -13.90 34.05
CA LYS A 99 39.75 -13.09 33.58
C LYS A 99 39.92 -12.56 32.14
N ARG A 100 41.16 -12.47 31.62
CA ARG A 100 41.41 -12.08 30.23
C ARG A 100 40.98 -13.16 29.23
N ASP A 101 41.13 -14.44 29.55
CA ASP A 101 40.87 -15.53 28.60
C ASP A 101 39.35 -15.72 28.39
N VAL A 102 38.59 -15.56 29.48
CA VAL A 102 37.11 -15.48 29.42
C VAL A 102 36.66 -14.23 28.66
N MET A 103 37.32 -13.09 28.89
CA MET A 103 37.03 -11.87 28.13
C MET A 103 37.32 -12.03 26.63
N PHE A 104 38.42 -12.70 26.25
CA PHE A 104 38.76 -12.99 24.85
C PHE A 104 37.71 -13.89 24.19
N CYS A 105 37.19 -14.90 24.88
CA CYS A 105 36.11 -15.73 24.34
C CYS A 105 34.82 -14.94 24.13
N ILE A 106 34.42 -14.11 25.09
CA ILE A 106 33.19 -13.31 24.98
C ILE A 106 33.32 -12.27 23.86
N THR A 107 34.48 -11.60 23.73
CA THR A 107 34.72 -10.67 22.62
C THR A 107 34.77 -11.39 21.27
N GLY A 108 35.38 -12.57 21.19
CA GLY A 108 35.40 -13.38 19.97
C GLY A 108 33.99 -13.77 19.50
N ILE A 109 33.12 -14.18 20.42
CA ILE A 109 31.71 -14.50 20.11
C ILE A 109 30.99 -13.25 19.62
N ALA A 110 31.10 -12.12 20.33
CA ALA A 110 30.41 -10.88 19.96
C ALA A 110 30.85 -10.34 18.60
N VAL A 111 32.16 -10.38 18.30
CA VAL A 111 32.69 -9.95 16.99
C VAL A 111 32.24 -10.92 15.90
N GLY A 112 32.27 -12.23 16.17
CA GLY A 112 31.81 -13.26 15.23
C GLY A 112 30.33 -13.12 14.86
N THR A 113 29.44 -12.84 15.83
CA THR A 113 28.02 -12.60 15.55
C THR A 113 27.80 -11.31 14.76
N VAL A 114 28.50 -10.22 15.08
CA VAL A 114 28.36 -8.95 14.35
C VAL A 114 28.86 -9.09 12.91
N VAL A 115 30.01 -9.74 12.69
CA VAL A 115 30.55 -9.99 11.35
C VAL A 115 29.65 -10.95 10.58
N GLY A 116 29.20 -12.04 11.19
CA GLY A 116 28.27 -12.99 10.57
C GLY A 116 26.93 -12.35 10.20
N TYR A 117 26.40 -11.45 11.06
CA TYR A 117 25.20 -10.68 10.77
C TYR A 117 25.40 -9.70 9.61
N TYR A 118 26.54 -9.01 9.55
CA TYR A 118 26.87 -8.10 8.45
C TYR A 118 27.08 -8.84 7.12
N VAL A 119 27.77 -9.97 7.15
CA VAL A 119 27.96 -10.84 5.98
C VAL A 119 26.63 -11.43 5.53
N GLY A 120 25.76 -11.86 6.45
CA GLY A 120 24.43 -12.37 6.13
C GLY A 120 23.52 -11.33 5.48
N ILE A 121 23.57 -10.07 5.94
CA ILE A 121 22.83 -8.96 5.31
C ILE A 121 23.38 -8.66 3.90
N ASN A 122 24.71 -8.63 3.75
CA ASN A 122 25.36 -8.29 2.48
C ASN A 122 25.35 -9.44 1.46
N MET A 123 25.22 -10.70 1.89
CA MET A 123 25.12 -11.87 0.99
C MET A 123 23.70 -12.10 0.44
N SER A 124 22.70 -11.29 0.82
CA SER A 124 21.36 -11.34 0.20
C SER A 124 21.26 -10.66 -1.17
N LEU A 125 22.40 -10.32 -1.79
CA LEU A 125 22.44 -9.85 -3.18
C LEU A 125 22.30 -11.05 -4.12
N SER A 126 21.05 -11.35 -4.48
CA SER A 126 20.75 -12.19 -5.64
C SER A 126 21.31 -11.52 -6.90
N CYS A 127 22.27 -12.18 -7.55
CA CYS A 127 22.68 -11.85 -8.90
C CYS A 127 21.59 -12.35 -9.86
N ASN A 128 20.72 -11.45 -10.32
CA ASN A 128 19.93 -11.66 -11.53
C ASN A 128 20.39 -10.62 -12.55
N GLY A 129 20.58 -11.02 -13.81
CA GLY A 129 20.93 -10.10 -14.89
C GLY A 129 19.95 -8.92 -14.91
N HIS A 130 20.47 -7.72 -14.64
CA HIS A 130 19.64 -6.54 -14.40
C HIS A 130 19.10 -6.03 -15.74
N MET A 131 17.81 -6.26 -16.00
CA MET A 131 17.08 -5.36 -16.89
C MET A 131 16.88 -4.04 -16.14
N HIS A 132 17.21 -2.95 -16.80
CA HIS A 132 16.89 -1.61 -16.32
C HIS A 132 15.57 -1.15 -16.94
N ILE A 133 14.79 -0.42 -16.17
CA ILE A 133 13.50 0.15 -16.56
C ILE A 133 13.57 1.65 -16.57
N LYS A 134 12.73 2.25 -17.41
CA LYS A 134 12.51 3.68 -17.44
C LYS A 134 11.42 4.09 -16.46
N THR A 135 11.69 5.15 -15.71
CA THR A 135 10.75 5.73 -14.75
C THR A 135 10.86 7.25 -14.72
N ILE A 136 9.74 7.93 -14.60
CA ILE A 136 9.68 9.39 -14.39
C ILE A 136 9.73 9.63 -12.88
N THR A 137 10.80 10.27 -12.42
CA THR A 137 11.07 10.47 -11.00
C THR A 137 11.35 11.92 -10.67
N CYS A 138 10.91 12.31 -9.48
CA CYS A 138 11.27 13.57 -8.86
C CYS A 138 12.47 13.33 -7.93
N TYR A 139 13.63 13.95 -8.22
CA TYR A 139 14.87 13.74 -7.46
C TYR A 139 15.12 14.79 -6.38
N ARG A 140 14.41 15.93 -6.43
CA ARG A 140 14.39 16.99 -5.40
C ARG A 140 13.01 17.63 -5.31
N TYR A 141 12.66 18.19 -4.14
CA TYR A 141 11.39 18.88 -3.93
C TYR A 141 11.43 20.36 -4.33
N ASP A 142 12.05 20.69 -5.47
CA ASP A 142 12.21 22.06 -5.96
C ASP A 142 11.23 22.38 -7.11
N GLY A 143 10.20 21.56 -7.29
CA GLY A 143 9.20 21.70 -8.34
C GLY A 143 9.48 20.89 -9.60
N LEU A 144 8.84 21.27 -10.72
CA LEU A 144 8.80 20.47 -11.95
C LEU A 144 10.16 20.29 -12.65
N GLU A 145 11.09 21.23 -12.45
CA GLU A 145 12.46 21.13 -12.99
C GLU A 145 13.27 19.98 -12.37
N SER A 146 12.81 19.48 -11.22
CA SER A 146 13.45 18.37 -10.53
C SER A 146 12.92 17.00 -10.97
N VAL A 147 12.23 16.94 -12.11
CA VAL A 147 11.70 15.69 -12.67
C VAL A 147 12.57 15.23 -13.84
N ILE A 148 13.02 13.98 -13.78
CA ILE A 148 13.86 13.36 -14.80
C ILE A 148 13.34 11.97 -15.16
N ILE A 149 13.72 11.48 -16.33
CA ILE A 149 13.62 10.07 -16.67
C ILE A 149 14.88 9.40 -16.10
N MET A 150 14.71 8.44 -15.20
CA MET A 150 15.78 7.51 -14.82
C MET A 150 15.62 6.25 -15.66
N ASP A 151 16.71 5.79 -16.27
CA ASP A 151 16.78 4.66 -17.20
C ASP A 151 17.63 3.49 -16.66
N ASP A 152 18.15 3.62 -15.43
CA ASP A 152 19.00 2.64 -14.74
C ASP A 152 18.30 1.98 -13.53
N VAL A 153 16.98 2.10 -13.42
CA VAL A 153 16.24 1.52 -12.29
C VAL A 153 16.07 0.02 -12.50
N GLU A 154 16.43 -0.80 -11.51
CA GLU A 154 16.26 -2.25 -11.60
C GLU A 154 14.78 -2.64 -11.73
N VAL A 155 14.47 -3.58 -12.63
CA VAL A 155 13.12 -4.19 -12.69
C VAL A 155 12.77 -4.73 -11.30
N PRO A 156 11.61 -4.36 -10.73
CA PRO A 156 11.17 -4.95 -9.48
C PRO A 156 10.79 -6.41 -9.73
N THR A 157 11.65 -7.35 -9.32
CA THR A 157 11.46 -8.80 -9.56
C THR A 157 10.92 -9.56 -8.35
N ALA A 158 11.09 -9.01 -7.13
CA ALA A 158 10.67 -9.65 -5.89
C ALA A 158 9.17 -9.41 -5.62
N VAL A 159 8.32 -10.28 -6.16
CA VAL A 159 6.88 -10.27 -5.93
C VAL A 159 6.55 -11.00 -4.64
N LYS A 160 5.96 -10.31 -3.65
CA LYS A 160 5.49 -10.99 -2.42
C LYS A 160 4.32 -11.93 -2.73
N PRO A 161 3.99 -12.88 -1.83
CA PRO A 161 2.91 -13.84 -2.06
C PRO A 161 1.55 -13.23 -2.46
N ASN A 162 1.24 -12.03 -1.99
CA ASN A 162 -0.02 -11.31 -2.23
C ASN A 162 0.10 -10.12 -3.20
N GLU A 163 1.20 -10.03 -3.96
CA GLU A 163 1.49 -8.93 -4.86
C GLU A 163 1.50 -9.37 -6.34
N LEU A 164 1.20 -8.44 -7.24
CA LEU A 164 1.24 -8.59 -8.68
C LEU A 164 2.38 -7.74 -9.24
N LEU A 165 3.08 -8.27 -10.24
CA LEU A 165 3.96 -7.49 -11.11
C LEU A 165 3.19 -7.13 -12.38
N ILE A 166 3.10 -5.83 -12.66
CA ILE A 166 2.32 -5.29 -13.78
C ILE A 166 3.25 -4.53 -14.71
N GLN A 167 3.21 -4.85 -16.00
CA GLN A 167 3.79 -4.06 -17.06
C GLN A 167 2.84 -2.90 -17.41
N VAL A 168 3.30 -1.68 -17.21
CA VAL A 168 2.49 -0.48 -17.40
C VAL A 168 2.46 -0.08 -18.87
N HIS A 169 1.26 0.05 -19.44
CA HIS A 169 1.07 0.50 -20.82
C HIS A 169 0.78 2.00 -20.90
N ALA A 170 -0.02 2.51 -19.96
CA ALA A 170 -0.38 3.91 -19.86
C ALA A 170 -0.59 4.30 -18.39
N THR A 171 -0.23 5.54 -18.05
CA THR A 171 -0.40 6.15 -16.72
C THR A 171 -0.96 7.55 -16.89
N SER A 172 -1.79 8.02 -15.96
CA SER A 172 -2.22 9.42 -16.00
C SER A 172 -1.25 10.33 -15.23
N VAL A 173 -1.28 11.62 -15.59
CA VAL A 173 -0.64 12.70 -14.86
C VAL A 173 -1.73 13.49 -14.14
N ASN A 174 -1.61 13.62 -12.83
CA ASN A 174 -2.58 14.30 -11.99
C ASN A 174 -1.98 15.55 -11.34
N VAL A 175 -2.83 16.49 -10.90
CA VAL A 175 -2.40 17.70 -10.18
C VAL A 175 -1.63 17.35 -8.90
N VAL A 176 -1.94 16.21 -8.26
CA VAL A 176 -1.18 15.76 -7.08
C VAL A 176 0.27 15.38 -7.42
N ASP A 177 0.56 14.92 -8.64
CA ASP A 177 1.93 14.58 -9.06
C ASP A 177 2.81 15.83 -9.12
N THR A 178 2.26 16.97 -9.55
CA THR A 178 2.97 18.26 -9.51
C THR A 178 3.18 18.72 -8.08
N LYS A 179 2.17 18.59 -7.20
CA LYS A 179 2.31 18.90 -5.76
C LYS A 179 3.36 18.02 -5.06
N ILE A 180 3.48 16.75 -5.43
CA ILE A 180 4.54 15.85 -4.91
C ILE A 180 5.92 16.41 -5.22
N CYS A 181 6.11 17.05 -6.38
CA CYS A 181 7.36 17.71 -6.74
C CYS A 181 7.70 18.91 -5.84
N TYR A 182 6.73 19.45 -5.10
CA TYR A 182 6.90 20.50 -4.09
C TYR A 182 6.88 19.95 -2.66
N GLY A 183 7.05 18.64 -2.47
CA GLY A 183 7.14 18.02 -1.14
C GLY A 183 5.81 17.56 -0.55
N TYR A 184 4.73 17.57 -1.32
CA TYR A 184 3.44 17.05 -0.87
C TYR A 184 3.53 15.58 -0.46
N SER A 185 2.96 15.25 0.71
CA SER A 185 2.93 13.92 1.29
C SER A 185 4.31 13.36 1.68
N ARG A 186 5.35 14.20 1.78
CA ARG A 186 6.71 13.77 2.10
C ARG A 186 6.79 13.06 3.44
N ILE A 187 6.07 13.55 4.46
CA ILE A 187 6.08 12.93 5.79
C ILE A 187 5.34 11.61 5.78
N TYR A 188 4.18 11.52 5.14
CA TYR A 188 3.47 10.23 5.01
C TYR A 188 4.28 9.21 4.21
N ARG A 189 4.93 9.61 3.11
CA ARG A 189 5.83 8.75 2.32
C ARG A 189 6.96 8.17 3.18
N ARG A 190 7.57 9.00 4.04
CA ARG A 190 8.62 8.57 4.97
C ARG A 190 8.12 7.56 6.01
N LEU A 191 6.87 7.72 6.46
CA LEU A 191 6.29 6.93 7.56
C LEU A 191 5.63 5.62 7.08
N LEU A 192 5.01 5.63 5.90
CA LEU A 192 4.17 4.54 5.40
C LEU A 192 4.89 3.58 4.43
N ASN A 193 6.02 4.00 3.87
CA ASN A 193 6.81 3.15 2.96
C ASN A 193 8.05 2.56 3.64
N SER A 194 8.67 1.60 2.95
CA SER A 194 9.88 0.90 3.37
C SER A 194 11.03 1.05 2.37
N GLY A 195 12.26 0.80 2.83
CA GLY A 195 13.45 0.83 1.98
C GLY A 195 13.67 2.16 1.24
N ARG A 196 14.04 2.07 -0.04
CA ARG A 196 14.33 3.22 -0.92
C ARG A 196 13.10 4.10 -1.21
N GLN A 197 11.90 3.63 -0.93
CA GLN A 197 10.63 4.32 -1.24
C GLN A 197 10.19 5.35 -0.15
N LYS A 198 10.98 5.52 0.92
CA LYS A 198 10.71 6.46 2.02
C LYS A 198 10.96 7.93 1.69
N GLY A 199 11.62 8.21 0.57
CA GLY A 199 12.08 9.56 0.25
C GLY A 199 12.37 9.73 -1.23
N LEU A 200 13.25 10.67 -1.54
CA LEU A 200 13.74 10.91 -2.89
C LEU A 200 14.76 9.82 -3.30
N PRO A 201 14.85 9.47 -4.60
CA PRO A 201 13.96 9.92 -5.67
C PRO A 201 12.56 9.29 -5.58
N VAL A 202 11.53 10.05 -5.98
CA VAL A 202 10.12 9.61 -5.94
C VAL A 202 9.60 9.36 -7.35
N THR A 203 9.20 8.13 -7.66
CA THR A 203 8.43 7.83 -8.88
C THR A 203 7.05 8.49 -8.83
N LEU A 204 6.72 9.24 -9.89
CA LEU A 204 5.44 9.97 -10.03
C LEU A 204 4.34 9.06 -10.61
N GLY A 205 3.11 9.57 -10.72
CA GLY A 205 1.94 8.86 -11.26
C GLY A 205 1.11 8.17 -10.18
N ARG A 206 -0.22 8.33 -10.23
CA ARG A 206 -1.14 7.79 -9.23
C ARG A 206 -2.08 6.70 -9.76
N ASP A 207 -2.06 6.43 -11.04
CA ASP A 207 -2.88 5.40 -11.67
C ASP A 207 -2.28 4.94 -12.99
N CYS A 208 -2.56 3.69 -13.33
CA CYS A 208 -2.17 3.13 -14.60
C CYS A 208 -3.11 2.04 -15.09
N ALA A 209 -2.96 1.70 -16.37
CA ALA A 209 -3.50 0.50 -16.98
C ALA A 209 -2.35 -0.29 -17.62
N GLY A 210 -2.40 -1.61 -17.50
CA GLY A 210 -1.30 -2.50 -17.88
C GLY A 210 -1.69 -3.96 -17.89
N ILE A 211 -0.69 -4.82 -18.04
CA ILE A 211 -0.84 -6.28 -18.11
C ILE A 211 -0.10 -6.92 -16.94
N VAL A 212 -0.73 -7.90 -16.29
CA VAL A 212 -0.08 -8.71 -15.25
C VAL A 212 0.98 -9.59 -15.89
N VAL A 213 2.25 -9.44 -15.48
CA VAL A 213 3.38 -10.25 -15.97
C VAL A 213 3.96 -11.18 -14.89
N GLY A 214 3.53 -11.01 -13.64
CA GLY A 214 3.93 -11.89 -12.54
C GLY A 214 2.89 -11.88 -11.42
N VAL A 215 2.72 -13.03 -10.78
CA VAL A 215 1.69 -13.27 -9.77
C VAL A 215 2.33 -13.93 -8.55
N GLY A 216 2.09 -13.36 -7.37
CA GLY A 216 2.49 -13.95 -6.10
C GLY A 216 1.75 -15.26 -5.81
N ARG A 217 2.40 -16.16 -5.06
CA ARG A 217 1.91 -17.53 -4.81
C ARG A 217 0.55 -17.64 -4.11
N ASP A 218 0.08 -16.61 -3.40
CA ASP A 218 -1.17 -16.62 -2.65
C ASP A 218 -2.33 -15.96 -3.44
N ILE A 219 -2.07 -15.48 -4.66
CA ILE A 219 -3.06 -14.80 -5.49
C ILE A 219 -3.90 -15.79 -6.28
N ILE A 220 -5.20 -15.54 -6.28
CA ILE A 220 -6.21 -16.41 -6.91
C ILE A 220 -7.09 -15.69 -7.92
N ASN A 221 -7.26 -14.36 -7.84
CA ASN A 221 -8.20 -13.63 -8.70
C ASN A 221 -7.58 -13.11 -10.00
N PHE A 222 -6.25 -13.23 -10.15
CA PHE A 222 -5.50 -12.73 -11.29
C PHE A 222 -4.52 -13.76 -11.81
N ASN A 223 -4.39 -13.81 -13.13
CA ASN A 223 -3.40 -14.60 -13.84
C ASN A 223 -2.45 -13.69 -14.63
N VAL A 224 -1.30 -14.24 -15.03
CA VAL A 224 -0.46 -13.60 -16.05
C VAL A 224 -1.29 -13.37 -17.32
N GLU A 225 -1.02 -12.28 -18.03
CA GLU A 225 -1.79 -11.75 -19.17
C GLU A 225 -3.14 -11.11 -18.83
N ASP A 226 -3.57 -11.08 -17.55
CA ASP A 226 -4.76 -10.31 -17.20
C ASP A 226 -4.51 -8.81 -17.41
N GLU A 227 -5.45 -8.17 -18.11
CA GLU A 227 -5.42 -6.73 -18.33
C GLU A 227 -6.09 -5.99 -17.16
N VAL A 228 -5.34 -5.09 -16.55
CA VAL A 228 -5.71 -4.48 -15.27
C VAL A 228 -5.51 -2.97 -15.28
N PHE A 229 -6.15 -2.34 -14.31
CA PHE A 229 -5.92 -0.94 -13.95
C PHE A 229 -5.94 -0.77 -12.43
N LEU A 230 -5.30 0.29 -11.94
CA LEU A 230 -5.12 0.51 -10.51
C LEU A 230 -4.90 1.99 -10.19
N ALA A 231 -5.09 2.33 -8.92
CA ALA A 231 -4.75 3.63 -8.36
C ALA A 231 -3.92 3.47 -7.08
N VAL A 232 -2.97 4.36 -6.87
CA VAL A 232 -2.09 4.40 -5.69
C VAL A 232 -2.18 5.76 -4.99
N PRO A 233 -2.11 5.81 -3.66
CA PRO A 233 -2.19 7.09 -2.93
C PRO A 233 -0.93 7.92 -3.12
N SER A 234 -0.99 9.21 -2.80
CA SER A 234 0.10 10.18 -2.98
C SER A 234 1.38 9.77 -2.27
N TRP A 235 1.26 9.11 -1.12
CA TRP A 235 2.41 8.65 -0.32
C TRP A 235 3.03 7.35 -0.83
N ALA A 236 2.36 6.57 -1.68
CA ALA A 236 2.89 5.30 -2.20
C ALA A 236 3.86 5.52 -3.39
N PRO A 237 4.66 4.50 -3.76
CA PRO A 237 5.41 4.49 -5.02
C PRO A 237 4.47 4.74 -6.21
N GLY A 238 4.94 5.50 -7.19
CA GLY A 238 4.11 5.90 -8.33
C GLY A 238 4.07 4.91 -9.48
N THR A 239 3.18 5.20 -10.43
CA THR A 239 2.88 4.37 -11.60
C THR A 239 3.57 4.82 -12.90
N MET A 240 4.29 5.93 -12.90
CA MET A 240 5.10 6.39 -14.05
C MET A 240 6.43 5.62 -14.16
N ALA A 241 6.33 4.30 -14.25
CA ALA A 241 7.43 3.38 -14.50
C ALA A 241 6.95 2.27 -15.45
N GLU A 242 7.86 1.65 -16.21
CA GLU A 242 7.50 0.55 -17.12
C GLU A 242 6.91 -0.67 -16.38
N TYR A 243 7.28 -0.86 -15.11
CA TYR A 243 6.77 -1.93 -14.26
C TYR A 243 6.44 -1.43 -12.86
N ILE A 244 5.42 -2.02 -12.24
CA ILE A 244 5.04 -1.77 -10.85
C ILE A 244 4.70 -3.07 -10.13
N ILE A 245 5.14 -3.20 -8.88
CA ILE A 245 4.68 -4.23 -7.95
C ILE A 245 3.60 -3.62 -7.05
N ILE A 246 2.47 -4.31 -6.93
CA ILE A 246 1.31 -3.81 -6.19
C ILE A 246 0.56 -4.96 -5.50
N PRO A 247 -0.01 -4.77 -4.30
CA PRO A 247 -0.90 -5.75 -3.68
C PRO A 247 -2.14 -6.03 -4.54
N GLU A 248 -2.57 -7.30 -4.59
CA GLU A 248 -3.78 -7.73 -5.31
C GLU A 248 -5.02 -6.89 -4.96
N MET A 249 -5.16 -6.54 -3.68
CA MET A 249 -6.27 -5.75 -3.14
C MET A 249 -6.31 -4.29 -3.62
N GLN A 250 -5.38 -3.84 -4.48
CA GLN A 250 -5.37 -2.51 -5.10
C GLN A 250 -5.60 -2.56 -6.61
N VAL A 251 -5.86 -3.74 -7.17
CA VAL A 251 -5.96 -3.98 -8.61
C VAL A 251 -7.36 -4.41 -9.00
N ALA A 252 -7.83 -3.94 -10.14
CA ALA A 252 -9.06 -4.39 -10.77
C ALA A 252 -8.84 -4.71 -12.24
N LYS A 253 -9.70 -5.56 -12.82
CA LYS A 253 -9.69 -5.81 -14.27
C LYS A 253 -10.19 -4.57 -15.00
N ARG A 254 -9.44 -4.15 -16.02
CA ARG A 254 -9.82 -2.97 -16.81
C ARG A 254 -11.09 -3.25 -17.63
N PRO A 255 -11.87 -2.21 -18.00
CA PRO A 255 -12.93 -2.37 -18.98
C PRO A 255 -12.36 -2.84 -20.32
N LYS A 256 -12.97 -3.86 -20.95
CA LYS A 256 -12.53 -4.38 -22.25
C LYS A 256 -12.95 -3.48 -23.41
N SER A 257 -13.97 -2.65 -23.20
CA SER A 257 -14.50 -1.71 -24.20
C SER A 257 -13.57 -0.52 -24.48
N CYS A 258 -12.56 -0.25 -23.64
CA CYS A 258 -11.63 0.87 -23.80
C CYS A 258 -10.19 0.43 -24.12
N SER A 259 -9.40 1.34 -24.69
CA SER A 259 -7.95 1.18 -24.85
C SER A 259 -7.23 1.37 -23.51
N PHE A 260 -5.99 0.88 -23.36
CA PHE A 260 -5.17 1.13 -22.15
C PHE A 260 -5.04 2.64 -21.83
N ILE A 261 -4.89 3.48 -22.86
CA ILE A 261 -4.80 4.95 -22.72
C ILE A 261 -6.06 5.50 -22.04
N SER A 262 -7.23 5.13 -22.57
CA SER A 262 -8.51 5.55 -22.02
C SER A 262 -8.77 4.95 -20.65
N CYS A 263 -8.45 3.68 -20.42
CA CYS A 263 -8.68 3.05 -19.13
C CYS A 263 -7.75 3.63 -18.04
N ALA A 264 -6.53 4.10 -18.38
CA ALA A 264 -5.61 4.74 -17.44
C ALA A 264 -6.09 6.11 -16.93
N SER A 265 -7.10 6.72 -17.57
CA SER A 265 -7.64 8.04 -17.15
C SER A 265 -8.63 7.97 -15.98
N LEU A 266 -9.04 6.76 -15.60
CA LEU A 266 -10.14 6.53 -14.67
C LEU A 266 -9.75 6.23 -13.23
N PRO A 267 -8.71 5.43 -12.91
CA PRO A 267 -8.65 4.81 -11.59
C PRO A 267 -8.54 5.82 -10.45
N TYR A 268 -7.60 6.77 -10.53
CA TYR A 268 -7.38 7.72 -9.45
C TYR A 268 -8.53 8.73 -9.36
N ASN A 269 -8.81 9.41 -10.47
CA ASN A 269 -9.83 10.46 -10.53
C ASN A 269 -11.25 9.92 -10.33
N GLY A 270 -11.53 8.72 -10.81
CA GLY A 270 -12.80 8.02 -10.62
C GLY A 270 -13.02 7.59 -9.18
N CYS A 271 -11.99 7.09 -8.49
CA CYS A 271 -12.09 6.80 -7.05
C CYS A 271 -12.41 8.08 -6.26
N LEU A 272 -11.75 9.21 -6.58
CA LEU A 272 -12.02 10.49 -5.93
C LEU A 272 -13.42 11.03 -6.23
N ALA A 273 -13.91 10.90 -7.48
CA ALA A 273 -15.27 11.28 -7.86
C ALA A 273 -16.31 10.42 -7.10
N TRP A 274 -16.09 9.12 -7.03
CA TRP A 274 -16.98 8.19 -6.34
C TRP A 274 -17.02 8.44 -4.83
N ASP A 275 -15.86 8.64 -4.20
CA ASP A 275 -15.75 9.02 -2.79
C ASP A 275 -16.47 10.35 -2.50
N ALA A 276 -16.30 11.34 -3.39
CA ALA A 276 -16.95 12.64 -3.27
C ALA A 276 -18.49 12.52 -3.29
N LEU A 277 -19.04 11.62 -4.11
CA LEU A 277 -20.48 11.37 -4.17
C LEU A 277 -20.96 10.59 -2.95
N VAL A 278 -20.41 9.39 -2.73
CA VAL A 278 -21.00 8.43 -1.79
C VAL A 278 -20.75 8.80 -0.33
N ASN A 279 -19.55 9.31 -0.01
CA ASN A 279 -19.12 9.51 1.37
C ASN A 279 -19.23 10.96 1.84
N ARG A 280 -19.23 11.93 0.92
CA ARG A 280 -19.10 13.36 1.27
C ARG A 280 -20.27 14.22 0.79
N SER A 281 -21.08 13.73 -0.16
CA SER A 281 -22.19 14.47 -0.74
C SER A 281 -23.55 13.94 -0.24
N VAL A 282 -24.57 14.79 -0.32
CA VAL A 282 -25.98 14.37 -0.17
C VAL A 282 -26.54 13.70 -1.44
N ILE A 283 -25.80 13.74 -2.55
CA ILE A 283 -26.16 13.09 -3.82
C ILE A 283 -25.72 11.64 -3.77
N LYS A 284 -26.68 10.73 -3.97
CA LYS A 284 -26.47 9.29 -4.01
C LYS A 284 -27.27 8.69 -5.16
N GLU A 285 -26.88 7.49 -5.56
CA GLU A 285 -27.67 6.66 -6.45
C GLU A 285 -29.10 6.50 -5.89
N GLY A 286 -30.09 6.66 -6.76
CA GLY A 286 -31.52 6.61 -6.40
C GLY A 286 -32.11 7.90 -5.81
N ASN A 287 -31.30 8.88 -5.40
CA ASN A 287 -31.81 10.15 -4.84
C ASN A 287 -31.46 11.41 -5.64
N ALA A 288 -30.69 11.29 -6.73
CA ALA A 288 -30.24 12.43 -7.51
C ALA A 288 -31.33 13.04 -8.41
N LYS A 289 -32.39 12.28 -8.72
CA LYS A 289 -33.49 12.73 -9.59
C LYS A 289 -34.08 14.06 -9.12
N GLY A 290 -34.03 15.07 -9.99
CA GLY A 290 -34.57 16.41 -9.72
C GLY A 290 -33.72 17.27 -8.77
N LYS A 291 -32.55 16.79 -8.33
CA LYS A 291 -31.59 17.59 -7.59
C LYS A 291 -30.76 18.46 -8.53
N LEU A 292 -30.52 19.69 -8.11
CA LEU A 292 -29.72 20.66 -8.83
C LEU A 292 -28.30 20.65 -8.28
N VAL A 293 -27.32 20.31 -9.11
CA VAL A 293 -25.92 20.17 -8.73
C VAL A 293 -25.06 21.14 -9.52
N PHE A 294 -24.15 21.81 -8.83
CA PHE A 294 -23.13 22.66 -9.45
C PHE A 294 -21.75 22.00 -9.37
N ILE A 295 -21.03 21.96 -10.48
CA ILE A 295 -19.64 21.47 -10.54
C ILE A 295 -18.75 22.63 -10.98
N TYR A 296 -17.97 23.16 -10.05
CA TYR A 296 -16.91 24.10 -10.37
C TYR A 296 -15.69 23.32 -10.89
N GLY A 297 -15.30 23.58 -12.13
CA GLY A 297 -14.19 22.92 -12.80
C GLY A 297 -14.57 21.66 -13.57
N GLY A 298 -15.70 21.66 -14.30
CA GLY A 298 -16.20 20.47 -14.98
C GLY A 298 -15.22 19.81 -15.96
N CYS A 299 -14.31 20.59 -16.54
CA CYS A 299 -13.26 20.08 -17.41
C CYS A 299 -12.21 19.21 -16.70
N SER A 300 -12.12 19.27 -15.37
CA SER A 300 -11.20 18.40 -14.64
C SER A 300 -11.56 16.93 -14.86
N PRO A 301 -10.59 15.99 -14.78
CA PRO A 301 -10.88 14.56 -14.85
C PRO A 301 -12.00 14.11 -13.89
N ILE A 302 -11.97 14.66 -12.66
CA ILE A 302 -12.97 14.37 -11.63
C ILE A 302 -14.33 14.99 -12.03
N GLY A 303 -14.36 16.24 -12.50
CA GLY A 303 -15.56 16.94 -12.95
C GLY A 303 -16.25 16.25 -14.13
N CYS A 304 -15.48 15.71 -15.07
CA CYS A 304 -16.00 14.94 -16.21
C CYS A 304 -16.70 13.64 -15.74
N ILE A 305 -16.13 12.95 -14.75
CA ILE A 305 -16.72 11.74 -14.17
C ILE A 305 -17.95 12.08 -13.34
N LEU A 306 -17.87 13.10 -12.48
CA LEU A 306 -18.99 13.55 -11.65
C LEU A 306 -20.21 13.97 -12.49
N THR A 307 -19.98 14.72 -13.57
CA THR A 307 -21.04 15.12 -14.50
C THR A 307 -21.80 13.88 -14.99
N GLN A 308 -21.09 12.92 -15.58
CA GLN A 308 -21.70 11.71 -16.14
C GLN A 308 -22.44 10.88 -15.08
N LEU A 309 -21.85 10.68 -13.89
CA LEU A 309 -22.49 9.90 -12.82
C LEU A 309 -23.77 10.57 -12.28
N ILE A 310 -23.75 11.88 -12.07
CA ILE A 310 -24.91 12.61 -11.54
C ILE A 310 -26.03 12.63 -12.58
N LYS A 311 -25.69 12.80 -13.86
CA LYS A 311 -26.63 12.70 -14.97
C LYS A 311 -27.23 11.30 -15.10
N LEU A 312 -26.41 10.25 -14.98
CA LEU A 312 -26.86 8.87 -14.96
C LEU A 312 -27.92 8.63 -13.87
N TRP A 313 -27.77 9.28 -12.71
CA TRP A 313 -28.73 9.17 -11.60
C TRP A 313 -29.92 10.15 -11.71
N GLY A 314 -30.05 10.90 -12.80
CA GLY A 314 -31.16 11.81 -13.09
C GLY A 314 -31.05 13.20 -12.47
N GLY A 315 -29.86 13.59 -11.99
CA GLY A 315 -29.59 14.94 -11.52
C GLY A 315 -29.52 15.97 -12.66
N TYR A 316 -29.71 17.23 -12.30
CA TYR A 316 -29.47 18.38 -13.17
C TYR A 316 -28.09 18.96 -12.85
N VAL A 317 -27.19 18.98 -13.82
CA VAL A 317 -25.79 19.38 -13.65
C VAL A 317 -25.54 20.71 -14.35
N ILE A 318 -25.13 21.71 -13.56
CA ILE A 318 -24.58 22.96 -14.04
C ILE A 318 -23.09 22.93 -13.79
N THR A 319 -22.29 23.34 -14.77
CA THR A 319 -20.83 23.27 -14.66
C THR A 319 -20.15 24.55 -15.12
N THR A 320 -18.97 24.84 -14.58
CA THR A 320 -18.08 25.85 -15.18
C THR A 320 -17.10 25.18 -16.15
N CYS A 321 -16.85 25.83 -17.29
CA CYS A 321 -15.75 25.47 -18.18
C CYS A 321 -15.31 26.65 -19.04
N LYS A 322 -14.19 26.48 -19.76
CA LYS A 322 -13.80 27.41 -20.81
C LYS A 322 -14.63 27.20 -22.07
N LYS A 323 -14.72 28.25 -22.91
CA LYS A 323 -15.51 28.23 -24.15
C LYS A 323 -15.19 27.06 -25.08
N LYS A 324 -13.90 26.71 -25.21
CA LYS A 324 -13.46 25.59 -26.07
C LYS A 324 -13.95 24.22 -25.60
N ALA A 325 -14.28 24.08 -24.31
CA ALA A 325 -14.69 22.82 -23.71
C ALA A 325 -16.22 22.64 -23.64
N VAL A 326 -17.00 23.66 -24.00
CA VAL A 326 -18.47 23.61 -23.96
C VAL A 326 -19.02 22.40 -24.72
N PRO A 327 -18.59 22.09 -25.97
CA PRO A 327 -19.13 20.93 -26.70
C PRO A 327 -18.85 19.60 -25.99
N VAL A 328 -17.70 19.49 -25.32
CA VAL A 328 -17.35 18.29 -24.55
C VAL A 328 -18.27 18.16 -23.33
N MET A 329 -18.50 19.26 -22.59
CA MET A 329 -19.36 19.27 -21.42
C MET A 329 -20.82 18.93 -21.75
N GLU A 330 -21.34 19.45 -22.86
CA GLU A 330 -22.67 19.10 -23.38
C GLU A 330 -22.74 17.62 -23.77
N THR A 331 -21.72 17.09 -24.45
CA THR A 331 -21.66 15.68 -24.87
C THR A 331 -21.68 14.72 -23.69
N ILE A 332 -20.98 15.04 -22.60
CA ILE A 332 -20.96 14.21 -21.38
C ILE A 332 -22.20 14.44 -20.48
N GLY A 333 -23.10 15.34 -20.89
CA GLY A 333 -24.44 15.47 -20.32
C GLY A 333 -24.67 16.67 -19.40
N ALA A 334 -23.77 17.67 -19.34
CA ALA A 334 -24.06 18.90 -18.59
C ALA A 334 -25.33 19.59 -19.16
N ASP A 335 -26.23 20.02 -18.28
CA ASP A 335 -27.48 20.67 -18.68
C ASP A 335 -27.32 22.17 -18.92
N ASP A 336 -26.39 22.81 -18.20
CA ASP A 336 -26.03 24.21 -18.40
C ASP A 336 -24.53 24.42 -18.11
N VAL A 337 -23.94 25.38 -18.80
CA VAL A 337 -22.51 25.65 -18.78
C VAL A 337 -22.28 27.15 -18.56
N ILE A 338 -21.51 27.48 -17.52
CA ILE A 338 -21.06 28.83 -17.21
C ILE A 338 -19.64 29.00 -17.76
N ILE A 339 -19.45 29.96 -18.67
CA ILE A 339 -18.16 30.15 -19.37
C ILE A 339 -17.26 31.01 -18.50
N THR A 340 -16.21 30.43 -17.92
CA THR A 340 -15.34 31.13 -16.93
C THR A 340 -14.65 32.38 -17.44
N ASP A 341 -14.37 32.44 -18.74
CA ASP A 341 -13.60 33.54 -19.35
C ASP A 341 -14.49 34.73 -19.76
N GLU A 342 -15.80 34.53 -19.83
CA GLU A 342 -16.78 35.51 -20.35
C GLU A 342 -17.83 35.89 -19.29
N ASP A 343 -18.25 34.93 -18.47
CA ASP A 343 -19.30 35.10 -17.48
C ASP A 343 -18.76 35.51 -16.10
N ASP A 344 -19.47 36.44 -15.47
CA ASP A 344 -19.39 36.65 -14.03
C ASP A 344 -20.11 35.50 -13.32
N ILE A 345 -19.32 34.58 -12.76
CA ILE A 345 -19.81 33.35 -12.13
C ILE A 345 -20.84 33.68 -11.05
N GLU A 346 -20.60 34.68 -10.21
CA GLU A 346 -21.52 35.01 -9.12
C GLU A 346 -22.86 35.51 -9.66
N LYS A 347 -22.85 36.38 -10.68
CA LYS A 347 -24.08 36.86 -11.33
C LYS A 347 -24.85 35.73 -12.01
N ARG A 348 -24.16 34.79 -12.69
CA ARG A 348 -24.82 33.62 -13.30
C ARG A 348 -25.42 32.72 -12.21
N LEU A 349 -24.71 32.50 -11.10
CA LEU A 349 -25.22 31.70 -9.98
C LEU A 349 -26.49 32.27 -9.35
N GLN A 350 -26.67 33.60 -9.35
CA GLN A 350 -27.90 34.25 -8.87
C GLN A 350 -29.14 33.95 -9.72
N LEU A 351 -28.97 33.55 -10.98
CA LEU A 351 -30.08 33.21 -11.88
C LEU A 351 -30.69 31.84 -11.58
N TYR A 352 -29.96 30.99 -10.86
CA TYR A 352 -30.41 29.64 -10.53
C TYR A 352 -31.04 29.57 -9.14
N LYS A 353 -31.83 28.51 -8.93
CA LYS A 353 -32.24 28.12 -7.60
C LYS A 353 -31.02 27.64 -6.81
N ARG A 354 -31.15 27.62 -5.47
CA ARG A 354 -30.10 27.08 -4.61
C ARG A 354 -29.80 25.60 -4.94
N PHE A 355 -28.53 25.23 -4.87
CA PHE A 355 -28.01 23.92 -5.21
C PHE A 355 -28.17 22.91 -4.07
N ASP A 356 -28.47 21.66 -4.42
CA ASP A 356 -28.46 20.52 -3.50
C ASP A 356 -27.03 20.08 -3.18
N ALA A 357 -26.12 20.16 -4.15
CA ALA A 357 -24.70 19.92 -3.93
C ALA A 357 -23.84 20.81 -4.82
N ILE A 358 -22.67 21.18 -4.30
CA ILE A 358 -21.63 21.90 -5.02
C ILE A 358 -20.34 21.08 -4.93
N PHE A 359 -19.77 20.73 -6.08
CA PHE A 359 -18.48 20.07 -6.18
C PHE A 359 -17.43 21.06 -6.66
N TYR A 360 -16.33 21.17 -5.92
CA TYR A 360 -15.19 22.01 -6.28
C TYR A 360 -14.01 21.12 -6.69
N THR A 361 -13.70 21.13 -7.98
CA THR A 361 -12.78 20.15 -8.59
C THR A 361 -11.54 20.75 -9.22
N ASP A 362 -11.55 22.05 -9.53
CA ASP A 362 -10.44 22.75 -10.16
C ASP A 362 -9.63 23.60 -9.16
N ASN A 363 -8.31 23.56 -9.30
CA ASN A 363 -7.36 24.34 -8.50
C ASN A 363 -6.62 25.40 -9.34
N ASN A 364 -6.82 25.45 -10.65
CA ASN A 364 -6.13 26.37 -11.55
C ASN A 364 -6.66 27.81 -11.39
N GLN A 365 -7.91 27.98 -10.99
CA GLN A 365 -8.50 29.27 -10.62
C GLN A 365 -9.12 29.15 -9.22
N PRO A 366 -8.40 29.59 -8.16
CA PRO A 366 -8.91 29.52 -6.80
C PRO A 366 -10.16 30.40 -6.68
N PHE A 367 -11.27 29.78 -6.32
CA PHE A 367 -12.53 30.49 -6.05
C PHE A 367 -12.86 30.39 -4.56
N GLU A 368 -13.40 31.48 -4.01
CA GLU A 368 -13.66 31.57 -2.58
C GLU A 368 -14.82 30.64 -2.17
N GLU A 369 -14.50 29.63 -1.37
CA GLU A 369 -15.47 28.62 -0.89
C GLU A 369 -16.70 29.25 -0.23
N HIS A 370 -16.51 30.35 0.50
CA HIS A 370 -17.61 31.01 1.20
C HIS A 370 -18.63 31.65 0.25
N ILE A 371 -18.23 32.05 -0.97
CA ILE A 371 -19.14 32.56 -1.99
C ILE A 371 -20.01 31.41 -2.51
N LEU A 372 -19.40 30.29 -2.87
CA LEU A 372 -20.13 29.10 -3.38
C LEU A 372 -21.14 28.59 -2.34
N LYS A 373 -20.76 28.56 -1.06
CA LYS A 373 -21.65 28.14 0.02
C LYS A 373 -22.91 28.99 0.19
N LYS A 374 -22.92 30.27 -0.23
CA LYS A 374 -24.13 31.12 -0.19
C LYS A 374 -25.25 30.60 -1.10
N TYR A 375 -24.90 29.92 -2.18
CA TYR A 375 -25.83 29.38 -3.17
C TYR A 375 -26.32 27.96 -2.84
N LEU A 376 -25.90 27.40 -1.71
CA LEU A 376 -26.27 26.06 -1.27
C LEU A 376 -27.62 26.07 -0.52
N LYS A 377 -28.42 25.02 -0.67
CA LYS A 377 -29.60 24.79 0.19
C LYS A 377 -29.15 24.54 1.65
N PRO A 378 -30.01 24.77 2.66
CA PRO A 378 -29.67 24.56 4.07
C PRO A 378 -29.12 23.16 4.40
N ASN A 379 -29.64 22.13 3.71
CA ASN A 379 -29.20 20.73 3.85
C ASN A 379 -28.33 20.27 2.68
N GLY A 380 -27.82 21.19 1.86
CA GLY A 380 -26.95 20.84 0.75
C GLY A 380 -25.53 20.53 1.20
N SER A 381 -24.75 19.88 0.34
CA SER A 381 -23.34 19.55 0.60
C SER A 381 -22.38 20.32 -0.31
N TYR A 382 -21.34 20.91 0.27
CA TYR A 382 -20.18 21.39 -0.48
C TYR A 382 -19.03 20.39 -0.35
N VAL A 383 -18.48 19.92 -1.47
CA VAL A 383 -17.42 18.91 -1.51
C VAL A 383 -16.27 19.38 -2.39
N SER A 384 -15.09 19.58 -1.79
CA SER A 384 -13.86 19.86 -2.53
C SER A 384 -13.04 18.58 -2.76
N THR A 385 -12.64 18.33 -4.00
CA THR A 385 -11.76 17.20 -4.38
C THR A 385 -10.31 17.63 -4.64
N VAL A 386 -10.02 18.92 -4.50
CA VAL A 386 -8.66 19.44 -4.62
C VAL A 386 -7.78 18.88 -3.49
N PRO A 387 -6.51 18.52 -3.74
CA PRO A 387 -5.64 18.00 -2.69
C PRO A 387 -5.50 19.00 -1.54
N GLU A 388 -5.95 18.58 -0.35
CA GLU A 388 -5.87 19.35 0.89
C GLU A 388 -4.43 19.65 1.26
N GLN A 389 -4.16 20.82 1.85
CA GLN A 389 -2.84 21.11 2.41
C GLN A 389 -2.58 20.21 3.62
N LEU A 390 -1.56 19.36 3.52
CA LEU A 390 -1.21 18.43 4.58
C LEU A 390 -0.41 19.17 5.65
N THR A 391 -1.03 19.43 6.79
CA THR A 391 -0.37 20.06 7.94
C THR A 391 0.89 19.31 8.35
N SER A 392 0.92 17.98 8.17
CA SER A 392 2.09 17.13 8.45
C SER A 392 3.37 17.60 7.75
N ASP A 393 3.26 18.15 6.53
CA ASP A 393 4.42 18.55 5.74
C ASP A 393 4.89 19.98 6.06
N SER A 394 4.11 20.74 6.84
CA SER A 394 4.44 22.09 7.30
C SER A 394 4.83 22.16 8.78
N LEU A 395 4.86 21.02 9.48
CA LEU A 395 5.28 20.97 10.88
C LEU A 395 6.80 21.17 10.95
N GLY A 396 7.29 21.95 11.91
CA GLY A 396 8.72 21.99 12.21
C GLY A 396 9.22 20.65 12.76
N PHE A 397 10.54 20.44 12.76
CA PHE A 397 11.19 19.16 13.13
C PHE A 397 10.68 18.51 14.43
N ILE A 398 10.45 19.31 15.48
CA ILE A 398 9.96 18.82 16.78
C ILE A 398 8.53 18.28 16.64
N CYS A 399 7.64 19.06 16.02
CA CYS A 399 6.25 18.67 15.80
C CYS A 399 6.12 17.51 14.82
N GLU A 400 6.98 17.43 13.79
CA GLU A 400 7.06 16.27 12.88
C GLU A 400 7.39 14.99 13.66
N SER A 401 8.33 15.05 14.61
CA SER A 401 8.75 13.89 15.39
C SER A 401 7.64 13.37 16.30
N ILE A 402 6.89 14.28 16.94
CA ILE A 402 5.71 13.95 17.74
C ILE A 402 4.63 13.33 16.85
N PHE A 403 4.32 13.98 15.71
CA PHE A 403 3.35 13.49 14.74
C PHE A 403 3.71 12.09 14.22
N ALA A 404 4.98 11.87 13.86
CA ALA A 404 5.50 10.57 13.44
C ALA A 404 5.32 9.50 14.53
N GLY A 405 5.55 9.86 15.80
CA GLY A 405 5.28 8.99 16.95
C GLY A 405 3.81 8.58 17.01
N CYS A 406 2.88 9.53 16.92
CA CYS A 406 1.44 9.26 16.92
C CYS A 406 1.01 8.38 15.73
N VAL A 407 1.52 8.64 14.54
CA VAL A 407 1.24 7.81 13.36
C VAL A 407 1.74 6.38 13.58
N ARG A 408 2.94 6.18 14.10
CA ARG A 408 3.48 4.84 14.39
C ARG A 408 2.67 4.08 15.42
N ILE A 409 2.22 4.75 16.49
CA ILE A 409 1.34 4.13 17.49
C ILE A 409 0.04 3.68 16.83
N LYS A 410 -0.57 4.53 15.99
CA LYS A 410 -1.81 4.18 15.29
C LYS A 410 -1.62 3.04 14.29
N LEU A 411 -0.50 3.01 13.56
CA LEU A 411 -0.16 1.91 12.65
C LEU A 411 0.07 0.60 13.41
N LEU A 412 0.71 0.64 14.58
CA LEU A 412 0.88 -0.52 15.44
C LEU A 412 -0.47 -1.05 15.95
N VAL A 413 -1.35 -0.16 16.39
CA VAL A 413 -2.72 -0.53 16.77
C VAL A 413 -3.46 -1.14 15.57
N GLN A 414 -3.39 -0.54 14.40
CA GLN A 414 -4.01 -1.08 13.18
C GLN A 414 -3.48 -2.47 12.84
N TYR A 415 -2.16 -2.67 12.93
CA TYR A 415 -1.54 -3.97 12.72
C TYR A 415 -2.04 -5.02 13.73
N MET A 416 -2.13 -4.68 15.01
CA MET A 416 -2.65 -5.58 16.06
C MET A 416 -4.10 -6.03 15.81
N PHE A 417 -4.91 -5.15 15.19
CA PHE A 417 -6.30 -5.45 14.85
C PHE A 417 -6.51 -5.92 13.40
N GLY A 418 -5.44 -6.17 12.65
CA GLY A 418 -5.51 -6.67 11.27
C GLY A 418 -6.02 -5.66 10.24
N PHE A 419 -6.00 -4.35 10.54
CA PHE A 419 -6.38 -3.33 9.57
C PHE A 419 -5.28 -3.11 8.53
N ASN A 420 -5.71 -2.94 7.28
CA ASN A 420 -4.79 -2.78 6.16
C ASN A 420 -4.19 -1.35 6.09
N MET A 421 -2.86 -1.24 6.12
CA MET A 421 -2.14 0.04 6.06
C MET A 421 -2.40 0.79 4.74
N HIS A 422 -2.77 0.09 3.67
CA HIS A 422 -3.09 0.67 2.36
C HIS A 422 -4.34 1.56 2.38
N GLN A 423 -5.18 1.46 3.40
CA GLN A 423 -6.39 2.29 3.57
C GLN A 423 -6.12 3.59 4.34
N TRP A 424 -4.85 3.97 4.56
CA TRP A 424 -4.57 5.18 5.33
C TRP A 424 -4.92 6.46 4.54
N LYS A 425 -5.81 7.29 5.13
CA LYS A 425 -6.20 8.63 4.62
C LYS A 425 -6.66 8.55 3.16
N GLU A 426 -5.87 9.10 2.23
CA GLU A 426 -6.18 9.06 0.80
C GLU A 426 -6.31 7.63 0.27
N GLY A 427 -5.58 6.67 0.86
CA GLY A 427 -5.72 5.25 0.52
C GLY A 427 -7.13 4.70 0.77
N ALA A 428 -7.88 5.21 1.75
CA ALA A 428 -9.27 4.80 1.95
C ALA A 428 -10.20 5.25 0.81
N LYS A 429 -9.85 6.33 0.10
CA LYS A 429 -10.59 6.84 -1.05
C LYS A 429 -10.35 5.97 -2.29
N LEU A 430 -9.19 5.31 -2.36
CA LEU A 430 -8.76 4.47 -3.48
C LEU A 430 -9.17 3.01 -3.23
N ASN A 431 -10.47 2.75 -3.36
CA ASN A 431 -11.05 1.44 -3.14
C ASN A 431 -11.19 0.66 -4.45
N VAL A 432 -10.74 -0.59 -4.48
CA VAL A 432 -10.91 -1.50 -5.63
C VAL A 432 -12.37 -1.71 -6.00
N GLU A 433 -13.29 -1.62 -5.05
CA GLU A 433 -14.71 -1.76 -5.37
C GLU A 433 -15.21 -0.61 -6.24
N TYR A 434 -14.68 0.60 -6.04
CA TYR A 434 -14.97 1.74 -6.91
C TYR A 434 -14.41 1.49 -8.31
N LEU A 435 -13.21 0.92 -8.42
CA LEU A 435 -12.63 0.53 -9.71
C LEU A 435 -13.49 -0.52 -10.45
N ARG A 436 -14.02 -1.52 -9.74
CA ARG A 436 -14.91 -2.52 -10.32
C ARG A 436 -16.21 -1.90 -10.83
N ILE A 437 -16.82 -0.99 -10.07
CA ILE A 437 -18.03 -0.27 -10.47
C ILE A 437 -17.76 0.60 -11.70
N LEU A 438 -16.68 1.38 -11.69
CA LEU A 438 -16.27 2.20 -12.84
C LEU A 438 -16.01 1.32 -14.07
N SER A 439 -15.37 0.17 -13.89
CA SER A 439 -15.14 -0.80 -14.97
C SER A 439 -16.45 -1.27 -15.60
N ASN A 440 -17.43 -1.61 -14.76
CA ASN A 440 -18.75 -2.02 -15.22
C ASN A 440 -19.52 -0.90 -15.94
N LEU A 441 -19.47 0.33 -15.43
CA LEU A 441 -20.12 1.49 -16.05
C LEU A 441 -19.54 1.82 -17.43
N VAL A 442 -18.23 1.62 -17.62
CA VAL A 442 -17.58 1.82 -18.93
C VAL A 442 -17.91 0.69 -19.90
N ASN A 443 -17.95 -0.57 -19.42
CA ASN A 443 -18.34 -1.70 -20.26
C ASN A 443 -19.82 -1.62 -20.71
N THR A 444 -20.70 -1.07 -19.88
CA THR A 444 -22.13 -0.87 -20.19
C THR A 444 -22.41 0.41 -21.00
N GLY A 445 -21.40 1.25 -21.24
CA GLY A 445 -21.53 2.50 -22.00
C GLY A 445 -22.16 3.65 -21.22
N HIS A 446 -22.36 3.51 -19.90
CA HIS A 446 -22.89 4.57 -19.03
C HIS A 446 -21.84 5.60 -18.61
N LEU A 447 -20.56 5.27 -18.70
CA LEU A 447 -19.45 6.17 -18.40
C LEU A 447 -18.42 6.14 -19.53
N GLN A 448 -18.08 7.31 -20.05
CA GLN A 448 -17.07 7.50 -21.09
C GLN A 448 -15.78 8.10 -20.49
N PRO A 449 -14.60 7.48 -20.72
CA PRO A 449 -13.33 8.07 -20.35
C PRO A 449 -13.03 9.32 -21.18
N VAL A 450 -12.75 10.45 -20.52
CA VAL A 450 -12.41 11.71 -21.19
C VAL A 450 -10.90 11.92 -21.12
N VAL A 451 -10.23 11.74 -22.26
CA VAL A 451 -8.78 11.94 -22.42
C VAL A 451 -8.54 13.22 -23.22
N GLY A 452 -7.80 14.16 -22.65
CA GLY A 452 -7.46 15.42 -23.29
C GLY A 452 -6.25 15.32 -24.20
N SER A 453 -5.14 14.87 -23.63
CA SER A 453 -3.85 14.81 -24.32
C SER A 453 -3.09 13.54 -23.97
N VAL A 454 -2.41 12.97 -24.95
CA VAL A 454 -1.56 11.79 -24.81
C VAL A 454 -0.13 12.16 -25.18
N TYR A 455 0.80 11.81 -24.31
CA TYR A 455 2.22 12.06 -24.47
C TYR A 455 3.01 10.76 -24.41
N THR A 456 4.12 10.69 -25.14
CA THR A 456 5.12 9.63 -24.97
C THR A 456 5.96 9.90 -23.72
N LEU A 457 6.73 8.91 -23.26
CA LEU A 457 7.67 9.06 -22.14
C LEU A 457 8.58 10.30 -22.26
N HIS A 458 9.17 10.54 -23.43
CA HIS A 458 10.02 11.72 -23.68
C HIS A 458 9.26 13.07 -23.65
N GLY A 459 7.93 13.03 -23.72
CA GLY A 459 7.06 14.20 -23.64
C GLY A 459 6.59 14.55 -22.22
N PHE A 460 7.13 13.89 -21.18
CA PHE A 460 6.63 14.02 -19.81
C PHE A 460 6.58 15.46 -19.29
N GLU A 461 7.54 16.32 -19.65
CA GLU A 461 7.51 17.72 -19.21
C GLU A 461 6.31 18.48 -19.78
N ARG A 462 5.95 18.22 -21.05
CA ARG A 462 4.75 18.81 -21.65
C ARG A 462 3.51 18.27 -20.99
N ALA A 463 3.50 16.99 -20.62
CA ALA A 463 2.40 16.39 -19.88
C ALA A 463 2.21 17.05 -18.50
N LEU A 464 3.29 17.29 -17.74
CA LEU A 464 3.25 17.97 -16.45
C LEU A 464 2.76 19.42 -16.55
N ARG A 465 3.20 20.15 -17.59
CA ARG A 465 2.72 21.53 -17.84
C ARG A 465 1.26 21.54 -18.30
N HIS A 466 0.85 20.59 -19.13
CA HIS A 466 -0.52 20.48 -19.63
C HIS A 466 -1.54 20.25 -18.51
N VAL A 467 -1.21 19.44 -17.49
CA VAL A 467 -2.10 19.24 -16.32
C VAL A 467 -2.37 20.53 -15.54
N LEU A 468 -1.44 21.48 -15.56
CA LEU A 468 -1.59 22.79 -14.91
C LEU A 468 -2.23 23.83 -15.84
N ASP A 469 -2.43 23.51 -17.12
CA ASP A 469 -3.08 24.42 -18.05
C ASP A 469 -4.59 24.48 -17.73
N SER A 470 -5.07 25.68 -17.46
CA SER A 470 -6.49 25.98 -17.31
C SER A 470 -7.35 25.64 -18.55
N ASN A 471 -6.73 25.45 -19.74
CA ASN A 471 -7.42 24.98 -20.94
C ASN A 471 -7.49 23.46 -21.08
N SER A 472 -6.83 22.71 -20.20
CA SER A 472 -6.86 21.25 -20.26
C SER A 472 -8.28 20.72 -20.01
N VAL A 473 -8.65 19.68 -20.77
CA VAL A 473 -9.96 19.01 -20.66
C VAL A 473 -9.72 17.53 -20.44
N GLY A 474 -10.33 16.95 -19.41
CA GLY A 474 -10.15 15.56 -19.06
C GLY A 474 -8.73 15.22 -18.62
N SER A 475 -8.33 13.98 -18.83
CA SER A 475 -7.07 13.45 -18.28
C SER A 475 -5.90 13.63 -19.23
N THR A 476 -4.71 13.80 -18.65
CA THR A 476 -3.44 13.79 -19.38
C THR A 476 -2.78 12.43 -19.20
N ILE A 477 -2.42 11.76 -20.29
CA ILE A 477 -1.89 10.40 -20.27
C ILE A 477 -0.45 10.36 -20.78
N ILE A 478 0.40 9.57 -20.12
CA ILE A 478 1.71 9.16 -20.61
C ILE A 478 1.64 7.70 -21.04
N THR A 479 2.16 7.38 -22.22
CA THR A 479 2.27 6.00 -22.72
C THR A 479 3.73 5.55 -22.79
N PHE A 480 3.93 4.27 -22.50
CA PHE A 480 5.23 3.59 -22.54
C PHE A 480 5.46 2.78 -23.83
N LYS A 481 4.55 2.91 -24.82
CA LYS A 481 4.66 2.29 -26.15
C LYS A 481 5.27 3.21 -27.18
#